data_AF-A0A6P0NKI9-F1
#
_entry.id   AF-A0A6P0NKI9-F1
#
_cell.length_a   1.000
_cell.length_b   1.000
_cell.length_c   1.000
_cell.angle_alpha   90.00
_cell.angle_beta   90.00
_cell.angle_gamma   90.00
#
_symmetry.space_group_name_H-M   'P 1'
#
loop_
_entity.id
_entity.type
_entity.pdbx_description
1 polymer ?
#
loop_
_entity_poly.entity_id
_entity_poly.type
_entity_poly.pdbx_seq_one_letter_code
_entity_poly.pdbx_strand_id
1 'polypeptide(L)' 'MTHTTSADIPHLVKTLRQRLGLSQTKFAKHLGISFQTVNSGENGHNRPSPMVMKLIYH' A
#
# COMPACT_ATOMS: atom_id res chain seq x y z
N MET A 1 -22.76 9.68 2.31
CA MET A 1 -22.13 8.37 2.04
C MET A 1 -20.83 8.67 1.32
N THR A 2 -19.70 8.61 2.04
CA THR A 2 -18.41 9.11 1.55
C THR A 2 -17.81 8.15 0.52
N HIS A 3 -17.69 8.62 -0.72
CA HIS A 3 -16.98 7.94 -1.79
C HIS A 3 -15.50 7.77 -1.37
N THR A 4 -15.05 6.54 -1.14
CA THR A 4 -13.62 6.21 -0.99
C THR A 4 -12.94 6.56 -2.30
N THR A 5 -12.35 7.75 -2.34
CA THR A 5 -11.81 8.33 -3.56
C THR A 5 -10.43 7.70 -3.78
N SER A 6 -10.11 7.39 -5.03
CA SER A 6 -8.85 6.75 -5.44
C SER A 6 -7.55 7.39 -4.91
N ALA A 7 -7.63 8.60 -4.37
CA ALA A 7 -6.53 9.36 -3.79
C ALA A 7 -6.08 8.85 -2.41
N ASP A 8 -6.91 8.08 -1.68
CA ASP A 8 -6.63 7.72 -0.29
C ASP A 8 -5.76 6.48 -0.12
N ILE A 9 -5.61 5.67 -1.17
CA ILE A 9 -4.99 4.36 -1.03
C ILE A 9 -3.46 4.45 -0.88
N PRO A 10 -2.72 5.26 -1.66
CA PRO A 10 -1.30 5.48 -1.41
C PRO A 10 -1.01 5.91 0.03
N HIS A 11 -1.90 6.76 0.56
CA HIS A 11 -1.82 7.23 1.94
C HIS A 11 -2.11 6.11 2.96
N LEU A 12 -3.07 5.23 2.68
CA LEU A 12 -3.39 4.06 3.50
C LEU A 12 -2.22 3.07 3.59
N VAL A 13 -1.64 2.71 2.44
CA VAL A 13 -0.48 1.78 2.34
C VAL A 13 0.67 2.32 3.19
N LYS A 14 1.00 3.61 3.00
CA LYS A 14 2.06 4.29 3.74
C LYS A 14 1.78 4.35 5.24
N THR A 15 0.54 4.69 5.62
CA THR A 15 0.11 4.79 7.02
C THR A 15 0.22 3.44 7.74
N LEU A 16 -0.25 2.36 7.12
CA LEU A 16 -0.13 1.01 7.67
C LEU A 16 1.33 0.60 7.87
N ARG A 17 2.16 0.81 6.84
CA ARG A 17 3.59 0.52 6.94
C ARG A 17 4.25 1.29 8.09
N GLN A 18 3.94 2.58 8.22
CA GLN A 18 4.50 3.42 9.29
C GLN A 18 4.03 2.96 10.68
N ARG A 19 2.76 2.57 10.84
CA ARG A 19 2.25 1.98 12.08
C ARG A 19 2.96 0.69 12.48
N LEU A 20 3.37 -0.11 11.49
CA LEU A 20 4.16 -1.31 11.70
C LEU A 20 5.67 -1.03 11.92
N GLY A 21 6.12 0.22 11.77
CA GLY A 21 7.54 0.58 11.91
C GLY A 21 8.45 -0.04 10.83
N LEU A 22 7.88 -0.41 9.68
CA LEU A 22 8.62 -1.13 8.64
C LEU A 22 9.14 -0.19 7.55
N SER A 23 10.31 -0.52 7.00
CA SER A 23 10.74 0.05 5.71
C SER A 23 9.88 -0.52 4.59
N GLN A 24 9.84 0.16 3.43
CA GLN A 24 9.08 -0.33 2.26
C GLN A 24 9.51 -1.74 1.86
N THR A 25 10.81 -2.06 1.92
CA THR A 25 11.34 -3.39 1.63
C THR A 25 10.89 -4.44 2.67
N LYS A 26 10.90 -4.10 3.96
CA LYS A 26 10.43 -5.02 5.01
C LYS A 26 8.92 -5.26 4.90
N PHE A 27 8.17 -4.21 4.59
CA PHE A 27 6.73 -4.29 4.36
C PHE A 27 6.39 -5.12 3.12
N ALA A 28 7.12 -4.95 2.01
CA ALA A 28 6.97 -5.76 0.82
C ALA A 28 7.21 -7.26 1.10
N LYS A 29 8.29 -7.57 1.84
CA LYS A 29 8.57 -8.94 2.30
C LYS A 29 7.46 -9.49 3.19
N HIS A 30 6.95 -8.68 4.12
CA HIS A 30 5.85 -9.05 5.01
C HIS A 30 4.56 -9.39 4.24
N LEU A 31 4.27 -8.64 3.17
CA LEU A 31 3.13 -8.86 2.29
C LEU A 31 3.36 -9.89 1.17
N GLY A 32 4.57 -10.44 1.03
CA GLY A 32 4.91 -11.38 -0.06
C GLY A 32 4.89 -10.76 -1.46
N ILE A 33 5.11 -9.44 -1.58
CA ILE A 33 5.11 -8.70 -2.85
C ILE A 33 6.46 -8.02 -3.10
N SER A 34 6.66 -7.53 -4.32
CA SER A 34 7.90 -6.81 -4.68
C SER A 34 7.98 -5.43 -4.01
N PHE A 35 9.20 -4.95 -3.76
CA PHE A 35 9.44 -3.57 -3.32
C PHE A 35 8.86 -2.56 -4.31
N GLN A 36 8.98 -2.79 -5.62
CA GLN A 36 8.46 -1.89 -6.65
C GLN A 36 6.94 -1.71 -6.53
N THR A 37 6.22 -2.79 -6.19
CA THR A 37 4.77 -2.74 -5.97
C THR A 37 4.40 -1.83 -4.79
N VAL A 38 5.14 -1.91 -3.68
CA VAL A 38 4.95 -1.01 -2.52
C VAL A 38 5.35 0.43 -2.86
N ASN A 39 6.51 0.61 -3.50
CA ASN A 39 7.05 1.93 -3.85
C ASN A 39 6.13 2.68 -4.83
N SER A 40 5.63 2.02 -5.87
CA SER A 40 4.67 2.62 -6.81
C SER A 40 3.30 2.86 -6.18
N GLY A 41 2.87 1.97 -5.27
CA GLY A 41 1.63 2.14 -4.51
C GLY A 41 1.67 3.33 -3.54
N GLU A 42 2.80 3.57 -2.86
CA GLU A 42 2.97 4.69 -1.93
C GLU A 42 3.22 6.04 -2.63
N ASN A 43 3.93 6.05 -3.76
CA ASN A 43 4.29 7.28 -4.47
C ASN A 43 3.25 7.72 -5.51
N GLY A 44 2.09 7.06 -5.58
CA GLY A 44 0.96 7.51 -6.42
C GLY A 44 1.17 7.38 -7.93
N HIS A 45 2.30 6.84 -8.40
CA HIS A 45 2.58 6.67 -9.83
C HIS A 45 1.67 5.63 -10.49
N ASN A 46 1.06 4.72 -9.71
CA ASN A 46 0.04 3.79 -10.18
C ASN A 46 -1.00 3.53 -9.09
N ARG A 47 -2.27 3.45 -9.48
CA ARG A 47 -3.35 2.95 -8.62
C ARG A 47 -2.91 1.58 -8.07
N PRO A 48 -2.81 1.38 -6.75
CA PRO A 48 -2.38 0.10 -6.21
C PRO A 48 -3.24 -1.02 -6.78
N SER A 49 -2.57 -2.05 -7.30
CA SER A 49 -3.24 -3.18 -7.95
C SER A 49 -4.30 -3.79 -7.02
N PRO A 50 -5.43 -4.31 -7.54
CA PRO A 50 -6.44 -5.02 -6.75
C PRO A 50 -5.85 -6.08 -5.80
N MET A 51 -4.73 -6.68 -6.16
CA MET A 51 -4.01 -7.64 -5.31
C MET A 51 -3.45 -7.00 -4.03
N VAL A 52 -2.89 -5.80 -4.11
CA VAL A 52 -2.37 -5.05 -2.95
C VAL A 52 -3.52 -4.64 -2.03
N MET A 53 -4.66 -4.24 -2.61
CA MET A 53 -5.87 -3.95 -1.82
C MET A 53 -6.29 -5.16 -1.00
N LYS A 54 -6.37 -6.33 -1.64
CA LYS A 54 -6.80 -7.56 -0.96
C LYS A 54 -5.88 -7.95 0.21
N LEU A 55 -4.59 -7.64 0.11
CA LEU A 55 -3.61 -7.89 1.18
C LEU A 55 -3.72 -6.89 2.34
N ILE A 56 -4.27 -5.70 2.10
CA ILE A 56 -4.41 -4.63 3.10
C ILE A 56 -5.77 -4.69 3.83
N TYR A 57 -6.83 -5.10 3.14
CA TYR A 57 -8.19 -5.19 3.69
C TYR A 57 -8.51 -6.54 4.37
N HIS A 58 -7.51 -7.40 4.54
CA HIS A 58 -7.66 -8.71 5.18
C HIS A 58 -7.69 -8.60 6.71
#